data_AF-A0A3D2J6E8-F1
#
_entry.id   AF-A0A3D2J6E8-F1
#
_cell.length_a   1.000
_cell.length_b   1.000
_cell.length_c   1.000
_cell.angle_alpha   90.00
_cell.angle_beta   90.00
_cell.angle_gamma   90.00
#
_symmetry.space_group_name_H-M   'P 1'
#
loop_
_entity.id
_entity.type
_entity.pdbx_description
1 polymer ?
#
loop_
_entity_poly.entity_id
_entity_poly.type
_entity_poly.pdbx_seq_one_letter_code
_entity_poly.pdbx_strand_id
1 'polypeptide(L)'
;CPSTRNLTDKQLDAIKETQGMVGLNFTVSNLRPDGDNKADMPLDIMLRHFDYLIKHLGPDCVGFGSDFDGTTIPQEIKDVTGLPKLLNAMREHGYDDALLRKLTHENWERVLRLTWK
;
A
#
# COMPACT_ATOMS: atom_id res chain seq x y z
N CYS A 1 7.84 -7.72 5.97
CA CYS A 1 9.20 -7.13 6.05
C CYS A 1 9.37 -6.50 7.43
N PRO A 2 10.34 -6.93 8.25
CA PRO A 2 10.58 -6.39 9.59
C PRO A 2 11.41 -5.09 9.57
N SER A 3 11.10 -4.16 8.67
CA SER A 3 11.70 -2.82 8.68
C SER A 3 11.23 -2.02 9.89
N THR A 4 12.11 -1.25 10.53
CA THR A 4 11.77 -0.33 11.63
C THR A 4 10.79 0.78 11.21
N ARG A 5 10.62 1.00 9.91
CA ARG A 5 9.64 1.94 9.34
C ARG A 5 8.25 1.35 9.14
N ASN A 6 8.12 0.02 9.20
CA ASN A 6 6.84 -0.65 9.07
C ASN A 6 6.07 -0.69 10.40
N LEU A 7 4.77 -0.86 10.30
CA LEU A 7 3.86 -0.92 11.43
C LEU A 7 3.77 -2.34 11.99
N THR A 8 3.79 -2.44 13.32
CA THR A 8 3.45 -3.66 14.04
C THR A 8 1.94 -3.87 14.07
N ASP A 9 1.49 -5.10 14.34
CA ASP A 9 0.06 -5.42 14.43
C ASP A 9 -0.67 -4.57 15.46
N LYS A 10 -0.06 -4.33 16.63
CA LYS A 10 -0.62 -3.43 17.65
C LYS A 10 -0.83 -2.00 17.12
N GLN A 11 0.05 -1.51 16.26
CA GLN A 11 -0.11 -0.19 15.63
C GLN A 11 -1.20 -0.21 14.56
N LEU A 12 -1.30 -1.30 13.78
CA LEU A 12 -2.39 -1.48 12.81
C LEU A 12 -3.75 -1.55 13.52
N ASP A 13 -3.85 -2.27 14.64
CA ASP A 13 -5.07 -2.37 15.44
C ASP A 13 -5.52 -0.99 15.94
N ALA A 14 -4.60 -0.18 16.49
CA ALA A 14 -4.92 1.19 16.91
C ALA A 14 -5.39 2.09 15.76
N ILE A 15 -4.81 1.94 14.56
CA ILE A 15 -5.24 2.69 13.37
C ILE A 15 -6.65 2.24 12.94
N LYS A 16 -6.93 0.94 12.99
CA LYS A 16 -8.26 0.39 12.69
C LYS A 16 -9.32 0.88 13.66
N GLU A 17 -9.03 0.87 14.96
CA GLU A 17 -9.93 1.32 16.03
C GLU A 17 -10.37 2.78 15.83
N THR A 18 -9.48 3.61 15.29
CA THR A 18 -9.75 5.02 15.00
C THR A 18 -10.31 5.26 13.60
N GLN A 19 -10.58 4.20 12.84
CA GLN A 19 -11.01 4.26 11.43
C GLN A 19 -10.04 5.09 10.56
N GLY A 20 -8.75 5.03 10.90
CA GLY A 20 -7.68 5.77 10.26
C GLY A 20 -7.34 5.24 8.86
N MET A 21 -6.10 5.47 8.43
CA MET A 21 -5.65 5.15 7.09
C MET A 21 -4.18 4.74 7.08
N VAL A 22 -3.85 3.72 6.27
CA VAL A 22 -2.47 3.35 5.95
C VAL A 22 -2.27 3.43 4.44
N GLY A 23 -1.31 4.26 4.01
CA GLY A 23 -0.80 4.27 2.65
C GLY A 23 0.35 3.27 2.51
N LEU A 24 0.24 2.31 1.58
CA LEU A 24 1.33 1.39 1.28
C LEU A 24 2.47 2.15 0.56
N ASN A 25 3.64 2.16 1.19
CA ASN A 25 4.85 2.79 0.67
C ASN A 25 5.53 1.92 -0.39
N PHE A 26 6.02 2.51 -1.49
CA PHE A 26 6.65 1.77 -2.59
C PHE A 26 8.17 1.56 -2.40
N THR A 27 8.73 2.01 -1.28
CA THR A 27 10.14 1.80 -0.91
C THR A 27 10.46 0.31 -0.88
N VAL A 28 11.35 -0.13 -1.76
CA VAL A 28 11.69 -1.56 -1.90
C VAL A 28 12.24 -2.17 -0.61
N SER A 29 13.09 -1.46 0.14
CA SER A 29 13.66 -1.95 1.41
C SER A 29 12.64 -2.08 2.54
N ASN A 30 11.48 -1.42 2.45
CA ASN A 30 10.36 -1.60 3.39
C ASN A 30 9.39 -2.71 2.95
N LEU A 31 9.47 -3.15 1.69
CA LEU A 31 8.58 -4.18 1.14
C LEU A 31 9.24 -5.55 1.11
N ARG A 32 10.49 -5.63 0.64
CA ARG A 32 11.20 -6.89 0.48
C ARG A 32 11.40 -7.60 1.83
N PRO A 33 11.20 -8.92 1.91
CA PRO A 33 11.46 -9.66 3.15
C PRO A 33 12.91 -9.59 3.63
N ASP A 34 13.85 -9.47 2.68
CA ASP A 34 15.30 -9.37 2.92
C ASP A 34 15.78 -7.95 3.27
N GLY A 35 14.93 -6.93 3.09
CA GLY A 35 15.26 -5.53 3.31
C GLY A 35 16.27 -4.93 2.31
N ASP A 36 16.60 -5.64 1.22
CA ASP A 36 17.51 -5.11 0.18
C ASP A 36 16.90 -3.88 -0.49
N ASN A 37 17.74 -2.97 -0.99
CA ASN A 37 17.31 -1.74 -1.66
C ASN A 37 17.37 -1.82 -3.20
N LYS A 38 17.46 -3.02 -3.78
CA LYS A 38 17.46 -3.19 -5.23
C LYS A 38 16.05 -3.07 -5.81
N ALA A 39 15.96 -2.36 -6.93
CA ALA A 39 14.70 -2.10 -7.64
C ALA A 39 14.13 -3.33 -8.37
N ASP A 40 14.88 -4.43 -8.49
CA ASP A 40 14.46 -5.70 -9.08
C ASP A 40 13.53 -6.48 -8.12
N MET A 41 12.39 -5.87 -7.83
CA MET A 41 11.38 -6.41 -6.92
C MET A 41 10.09 -6.70 -7.70
N PRO A 42 9.65 -7.97 -7.74
CA PRO A 42 8.39 -8.31 -8.40
C PRO A 42 7.18 -7.70 -7.67
N LEU A 43 6.15 -7.35 -8.44
CA LEU A 43 4.94 -6.70 -7.89
C LEU A 43 4.16 -7.59 -6.90
N ASP A 44 4.33 -8.93 -6.95
CA ASP A 44 3.71 -9.85 -5.99
C ASP A 44 4.04 -9.49 -4.54
N ILE A 45 5.22 -8.93 -4.30
CA ILE A 45 5.65 -8.53 -2.97
C ILE A 45 4.76 -7.39 -2.47
N MET A 46 4.43 -6.41 -3.33
CA MET A 46 3.49 -5.35 -2.97
C MET A 46 2.09 -5.92 -2.70
N LEU A 47 1.62 -6.85 -3.52
CA LEU A 47 0.31 -7.48 -3.38
C LEU A 47 0.18 -8.21 -2.03
N ARG A 48 1.23 -8.92 -1.58
CA ARG A 48 1.25 -9.55 -0.25
C ARG A 48 1.12 -8.55 0.89
N HIS A 49 1.70 -7.36 0.75
CA HIS A 49 1.52 -6.29 1.74
C HIS A 49 0.12 -5.68 1.69
N PHE A 50 -0.46 -5.49 0.51
CA PHE A 50 -1.86 -5.08 0.39
C PHE A 50 -2.80 -6.10 1.03
N ASP A 51 -2.66 -7.39 0.73
CA ASP A 51 -3.46 -8.47 1.34
C ASP A 51 -3.37 -8.45 2.86
N TYR A 52 -2.15 -8.30 3.39
CA TYR A 52 -1.92 -8.22 4.82
C TYR A 52 -2.63 -7.01 5.44
N LEU A 53 -2.43 -5.82 4.87
CA LEU A 53 -3.05 -4.59 5.37
C LEU A 53 -4.58 -4.65 5.29
N ILE A 54 -5.13 -5.14 4.18
CA ILE A 54 -6.59 -5.27 3.98
C ILE A 54 -7.16 -6.28 4.98
N LYS A 55 -6.49 -7.41 5.20
CA LYS A 55 -6.91 -8.42 6.17
C LYS A 55 -6.95 -7.85 7.60
N HIS A 56 -5.93 -7.08 7.99
CA HIS A 56 -5.83 -6.53 9.34
C HIS A 56 -6.73 -5.31 9.55
N LEU A 57 -6.60 -4.30 8.70
CA LEU A 57 -7.27 -3.00 8.84
C LEU A 57 -8.71 -2.99 8.28
N GLY A 58 -9.00 -3.86 7.33
CA GLY A 58 -10.21 -3.80 6.51
C GLY A 58 -10.03 -2.97 5.23
N PRO A 59 -10.88 -3.15 4.23
CA PRO A 59 -10.72 -2.57 2.90
C PRO A 59 -10.90 -1.04 2.87
N ASP A 60 -11.43 -0.43 3.93
CA ASP A 60 -11.71 1.02 4.01
C ASP A 60 -10.55 1.85 4.59
N CYS A 61 -9.49 1.19 5.06
CA CYS A 61 -8.39 1.80 5.81
C CYS A 61 -7.02 1.66 5.11
N VAL A 62 -7.01 1.26 3.84
CA VAL A 62 -5.79 1.00 3.06
C VAL A 62 -5.81 1.78 1.75
N GLY A 63 -4.68 2.33 1.34
CA GLY A 63 -4.54 2.94 0.02
C GLY A 63 -3.09 3.08 -0.42
N PHE A 64 -2.83 3.89 -1.43
CA PHE A 64 -1.48 4.15 -1.92
C PHE A 64 -0.78 5.25 -1.14
N GLY A 65 0.50 5.09 -0.86
CA GLY A 65 1.36 6.10 -0.24
C GLY A 65 2.75 6.04 -0.86
N SER A 66 2.84 6.28 -2.17
CA SER A 66 3.95 5.82 -3.03
C SER A 66 5.35 6.20 -2.57
N ASP A 67 5.51 7.39 -1.98
CA ASP A 67 6.83 8.00 -1.73
C ASP A 67 7.61 8.24 -3.05
N PHE A 68 6.89 8.56 -4.14
CA PHE A 68 7.51 8.97 -5.40
C PHE A 68 8.49 10.14 -5.18
N ASP A 69 9.60 10.11 -5.89
CA ASP A 69 10.73 11.05 -5.77
C ASP A 69 11.45 11.04 -4.40
N GLY A 70 11.02 10.21 -3.44
CA GLY A 70 11.59 10.09 -2.10
C GLY A 70 12.41 8.82 -1.84
N THR A 71 12.32 7.80 -2.71
CA THR A 71 12.87 6.47 -2.43
C THR A 71 13.21 5.66 -3.67
N THR A 72 13.85 4.49 -3.47
CA THR A 72 13.95 3.46 -4.52
C THR A 72 12.66 2.66 -4.56
N ILE A 73 12.01 2.63 -5.72
CA ILE A 73 10.75 1.90 -5.96
C ILE A 73 10.97 0.73 -6.93
N PRO A 74 10.01 -0.22 -7.05
CA PRO A 74 10.14 -1.33 -7.98
C PRO A 74 10.33 -0.86 -9.42
N GLN A 75 11.26 -1.49 -10.12
CA GLN A 75 11.62 -1.16 -11.51
C GLN A 75 10.42 -1.27 -12.46
N GLU A 76 9.49 -2.19 -12.19
CA GLU A 76 8.27 -2.34 -13.00
C GLU A 76 7.38 -1.09 -12.96
N ILE A 77 7.31 -0.43 -11.79
CA ILE A 77 6.59 0.84 -11.58
C ILE A 77 7.43 1.99 -12.13
N LYS A 78 8.71 2.06 -11.78
CA LYS A 78 9.69 3.10 -12.16
C LYS A 78 9.34 4.52 -11.71
N ASP A 79 8.18 5.04 -12.11
CA ASP A 79 7.64 6.37 -11.84
C ASP A 79 6.10 6.33 -11.89
N VAL A 80 5.43 7.49 -11.82
CA VAL A 80 3.97 7.58 -11.83
C VAL A 80 3.31 6.92 -13.06
N THR A 81 4.01 6.85 -14.19
CA THR A 81 3.49 6.21 -15.42
C THR A 81 3.37 4.69 -15.29
N GLY A 82 3.96 4.07 -14.26
CA GLY A 82 3.84 2.64 -13.98
C GLY A 82 2.63 2.26 -13.12
N LEU A 83 1.87 3.21 -12.57
CA LEU A 83 0.66 2.90 -11.79
C LEU A 83 -0.34 2.01 -12.54
N PRO A 84 -0.61 2.18 -13.85
CA PRO A 84 -1.48 1.25 -14.59
C PRO A 84 -1.01 -0.21 -14.56
N LYS A 85 0.31 -0.47 -14.50
CA LYS A 85 0.84 -1.84 -14.39
C LYS A 85 0.53 -2.44 -13.03
N LEU A 86 0.70 -1.66 -11.95
CA LEU A 86 0.33 -2.09 -10.61
C LEU A 86 -1.18 -2.39 -10.54
N LEU A 87 -2.02 -1.54 -11.11
CA LEU A 87 -3.47 -1.79 -11.16
C LEU A 87 -3.82 -3.06 -11.93
N ASN A 88 -3.12 -3.35 -13.03
CA ASN A 88 -3.31 -4.60 -13.76
C ASN A 88 -2.88 -5.81 -12.93
N ALA A 89 -1.73 -5.76 -12.27
CA ALA A 89 -1.29 -6.81 -11.37
C ALA A 89 -2.28 -7.05 -10.22
N MET A 90 -2.87 -5.98 -9.65
CA MET A 90 -3.91 -6.08 -8.63
C MET A 90 -5.20 -6.72 -9.15
N ARG A 91 -5.61 -6.43 -10.40
CA ARG A 91 -6.75 -7.10 -11.05
C ARG A 91 -6.48 -8.58 -11.28
N GLU A 92 -5.30 -8.90 -11.81
CA GLU A 92 -4.87 -10.28 -12.05
C GLU A 92 -4.78 -11.09 -10.75
N HIS A 93 -4.42 -10.42 -9.64
CA HIS A 93 -4.43 -10.99 -8.29
C HIS A 93 -5.84 -11.27 -7.75
N GLY A 94 -6.87 -10.66 -8.34
CA GLY A 94 -8.27 -10.90 -8.00
C GLY A 94 -8.97 -9.77 -7.24
N TYR A 95 -8.40 -8.57 -7.20
CA TYR A 95 -9.11 -7.41 -6.63
C TYR A 95 -10.19 -6.92 -7.61
N ASP A 96 -11.42 -6.86 -7.12
CA ASP A 96 -12.54 -6.33 -7.89
C ASP A 96 -12.48 -4.80 -8.03
N ASP A 97 -13.28 -4.25 -8.96
CA ASP A 97 -13.28 -2.82 -9.24
C ASP A 97 -13.72 -1.98 -8.03
N ALA A 98 -14.53 -2.53 -7.12
CA ALA A 98 -14.96 -1.82 -5.93
C ALA A 98 -13.80 -1.64 -4.94
N LEU A 99 -13.03 -2.69 -4.70
CA LEU A 99 -11.83 -2.64 -3.89
C LEU A 99 -10.76 -1.74 -4.53
N LEU A 100 -10.57 -1.82 -5.85
CA LEU A 100 -9.59 -0.96 -6.53
C LEU A 100 -9.90 0.53 -6.40
N ARG A 101 -11.18 0.95 -6.49
CA ARG A 101 -11.55 2.36 -6.25
C ARG A 101 -11.24 2.80 -4.81
N LYS A 102 -11.54 1.94 -3.83
CA LYS A 102 -11.18 2.18 -2.42
C LYS A 102 -9.69 2.42 -2.23
N LEU A 103 -8.86 1.49 -2.72
CA LEU A 103 -7.41 1.56 -2.56
C LEU A 103 -6.77 2.74 -3.31
N THR A 104 -7.34 3.13 -4.46
CA THR A 104 -6.76 4.18 -5.31
C THR A 104 -7.12 5.59 -4.86
N HIS A 105 -8.35 5.84 -4.38
CA HIS A 105 -8.74 7.18 -3.95
C HIS A 105 -9.85 7.25 -2.89
N GLU A 106 -10.88 6.39 -2.93
CA GLU A 106 -12.09 6.62 -2.10
C GLU A 106 -11.78 6.57 -0.60
N ASN A 107 -10.82 5.76 -0.17
CA ASN A 107 -10.40 5.68 1.24
C ASN A 107 -9.65 6.93 1.71
N TRP A 108 -8.83 7.52 0.84
CA TRP A 108 -8.17 8.78 1.14
C TRP A 108 -9.21 9.90 1.28
N GLU A 109 -10.15 10.00 0.35
CA GLU A 109 -11.23 10.99 0.46
C GLU A 109 -12.08 10.80 1.73
N ARG A 110 -12.38 9.55 2.09
CA ARG A 110 -13.09 9.21 3.33
C ARG A 110 -12.34 9.75 4.55
N VAL A 111 -11.04 9.48 4.68
CA VAL A 111 -10.29 9.91 5.86
C VAL A 111 -10.14 11.43 5.90
N LEU A 112 -9.98 12.11 4.76
CA LEU A 112 -9.99 13.57 4.71
C LEU A 112 -11.30 14.17 5.24
N ARG A 113 -12.45 13.62 4.83
CA ARG A 113 -13.78 14.03 5.36
C ARG A 113 -13.96 13.74 6.85
N LEU A 114 -13.35 12.65 7.35
CA LEU A 114 -13.40 12.30 8.78
C LEU A 114 -12.56 13.25 9.64
N THR A 115 -11.41 13.68 9.12
CA THR A 115 -10.41 14.45 9.86
C THR A 115 -10.60 15.96 9.75
N TRP A 116 -10.92 16.49 8.57
CA TRP A 116 -11.03 17.93 8.32
C TRP A 116 -12.47 18.42 8.49
N LYS A 117 -12.80 18.79 9.73
CA LYS A 117 -14.07 19.41 10.12
C LYS A 117 -13.90 20.89 10.39
#